data_AF-A0A2V1BDI9-F1
#
_entry.id   AF-A0A2V1BDI9-F1
#
_cell.length_a   1.000
_cell.length_b   1.000
_cell.length_c   1.000
_cell.angle_alpha   90.00
_cell.angle_beta   90.00
_cell.angle_gamma   90.00
#
_symmetry.space_group_name_H-M   'P 1'
#
loop_
_entity.id
_entity.type
_entity.pdbx_description
1 polymer ?
#
loop_
_entity_poly.entity_id
_entity_poly.type
_entity_poly.pdbx_seq_one_letter_code
_entity_poly.pdbx_strand_id
1 'polypeptide(L)' 'RAGVLDGKKATMNKWAFYATSALGPKTHWVAKARWVVDGNVWSSSGVSAGIDVTLAWVASLWGYATVRTVS' A
#
# COMPACT_ATOMS: atom_id res chain seq x y z
N ARG A 1 13.89 4.42 10.18
CA ARG A 1 12.41 4.32 10.12
C ARG A 1 11.85 5.69 10.44
N ALA A 2 10.80 6.13 9.74
CA ALA A 2 10.16 7.41 9.99
C ALA A 2 8.90 7.31 10.90
N GLY A 3 8.45 6.10 11.27
CA GLY A 3 7.25 5.89 12.10
C GLY A 3 5.91 6.07 11.37
N VAL A 4 5.92 6.45 10.09
CA VAL A 4 4.72 6.77 9.29
C VAL A 4 3.74 5.60 9.07
N LEU A 5 4.14 4.37 9.40
CA LEU A 5 3.31 3.17 9.29
C LEU A 5 2.76 2.69 10.65
N ASP A 6 3.05 3.38 11.74
CA ASP A 6 2.56 3.01 13.07
C ASP A 6 1.02 3.11 13.08
N GLY A 7 0.35 2.05 13.53
CA GLY A 7 -1.11 1.93 13.56
C GLY A 7 -1.78 1.68 12.20
N LYS A 8 -1.01 1.61 11.10
CA LYS A 8 -1.54 1.38 9.74
C LYS A 8 -1.33 -0.06 9.28
N LYS A 9 -2.17 -0.51 8.36
CA LYS A 9 -1.96 -1.73 7.60
C LYS A 9 -0.95 -1.48 6.48
N ALA A 10 0.03 -2.37 6.36
CA ALA A 10 1.02 -2.33 5.30
C ALA A 10 1.45 -3.74 4.89
N THR A 11 2.04 -3.86 3.69
CA THR A 11 2.71 -5.08 3.25
C THR A 11 4.15 -4.78 2.80
N MET A 12 4.95 -5.83 2.65
CA MET A 12 6.35 -5.76 2.26
C MET A 12 6.72 -6.94 1.38
N ASN A 13 7.83 -6.84 0.65
CA ASN A 13 8.35 -7.96 -0.13
C ASN A 13 8.66 -9.18 0.74
N LYS A 14 8.29 -10.37 0.24
CA LYS A 14 8.36 -11.62 0.99
C LYS A 14 9.76 -11.95 1.50
N TRP A 15 10.78 -11.63 0.71
CA TRP A 15 12.19 -11.84 1.07
C TRP A 15 12.61 -11.04 2.30
N ALA A 16 12.13 -9.81 2.47
CA ALA A 16 12.49 -8.96 3.60
C ALA A 16 11.44 -8.95 4.72
N PHE A 17 10.30 -9.63 4.54
CA PHE A 17 9.13 -9.50 5.40
C PHE A 17 9.45 -9.69 6.88
N TYR A 18 10.17 -10.75 7.26
CA TYR A 18 10.50 -11.02 8.66
C TYR A 18 11.43 -9.97 9.27
N ALA A 19 12.47 -9.58 8.54
CA ALA A 19 13.39 -8.55 9.01
C ALA A 19 12.63 -7.22 9.18
N THR A 20 11.90 -6.77 8.15
CA THR A 20 11.24 -5.47 8.16
C THR A 20 10.04 -5.40 9.11
N SER A 21 9.30 -6.49 9.31
CA SER A 21 8.17 -6.51 10.24
C SER A 21 8.60 -6.43 11.70
N ALA A 22 9.72 -7.09 12.07
CA ALA A 22 10.37 -6.87 13.35
C ALA A 22 10.83 -5.41 13.51
N LEU A 23 11.18 -4.78 12.38
CA LEU A 23 11.44 -3.37 12.31
C LEU A 23 10.16 -2.48 12.26
N GLY A 24 8.97 -2.97 12.57
CA GLY A 24 7.77 -2.13 12.59
C GLY A 24 6.70 -2.75 13.46
N PRO A 25 6.92 -2.90 14.78
CA PRO A 25 6.03 -3.68 15.64
C PRO A 25 4.65 -3.03 15.82
N LYS A 26 4.55 -1.71 15.59
CA LYS A 26 3.28 -0.97 15.64
C LYS A 26 2.53 -0.98 14.32
N THR A 27 3.12 -1.50 13.26
CA THR A 27 2.48 -1.62 11.94
C THR A 27 1.73 -2.94 11.83
N HIS A 28 0.52 -2.91 11.28
CA HIS A 28 -0.29 -4.10 11.05
C HIS A 28 0.11 -4.77 9.72
N TRP A 29 1.14 -5.61 9.77
CA TRP A 29 1.68 -6.26 8.56
C TRP A 29 0.75 -7.32 7.97
N VAL A 30 0.45 -7.21 6.67
CA VAL A 30 -0.40 -8.16 5.92
C VAL A 30 0.44 -9.05 5.01
N ALA A 31 0.86 -10.21 5.50
CA ALA A 31 1.86 -11.07 4.83
C ALA A 31 1.48 -11.61 3.44
N LYS A 32 0.18 -11.77 3.15
CA LYS A 32 -0.32 -12.40 1.91
C LYS A 32 -0.94 -11.41 0.92
N ALA A 33 -0.84 -10.11 1.16
CA ALA A 33 -1.38 -9.10 0.24
C ALA A 33 -0.49 -8.91 -0.99
N ARG A 34 -1.06 -8.57 -2.15
CA ARG A 34 -0.31 -8.06 -3.32
C ARG A 34 0.07 -6.58 -3.07
N TRP A 35 -0.90 -5.79 -2.63
CA TRP A 35 -0.71 -4.44 -2.07
C TRP A 35 -1.73 -4.19 -0.96
N VAL A 36 -1.49 -3.16 -0.15
CA VAL A 36 -2.41 -2.67 0.90
C VAL A 36 -2.60 -1.17 0.73
N VAL A 37 -3.85 -0.73 0.87
CA VAL A 37 -4.22 0.69 0.94
C VAL A 37 -4.82 0.98 2.31
N ASP A 38 -4.22 1.92 3.05
CA ASP A 38 -4.69 2.38 4.37
C ASP A 38 -4.66 3.91 4.42
N GLY A 39 -5.81 4.51 4.10
CA GLY A 39 -5.95 5.95 3.93
C GLY A 39 -5.10 6.45 2.77
N ASN A 40 -4.12 7.30 3.08
CA ASN A 40 -3.18 7.86 2.10
C ASN A 40 -1.92 6.99 1.89
N VAL A 41 -1.80 5.84 2.57
CA VAL A 41 -0.64 4.95 2.45
C VAL A 41 -0.94 3.80 1.52
N TRP A 42 -0.09 3.62 0.51
CA TRP A 42 -0.13 2.52 -0.44
C TRP A 42 1.19 1.75 -0.34
N SER A 43 1.13 0.44 -0.07
CA SER A 43 2.30 -0.42 0.10
C SER A 43 2.17 -1.70 -0.74
N SER A 44 3.28 -2.25 -1.25
CA SER A 44 3.29 -3.41 -2.15
C SER A 44 4.28 -4.50 -1.75
N SER A 45 4.01 -5.73 -2.19
CA SER A 45 4.77 -6.93 -1.80
C SER A 45 5.87 -7.34 -2.78
N GLY A 46 6.18 -6.52 -3.78
CA GLY A 46 7.21 -6.84 -4.78
C GLY A 46 7.10 -5.96 -6.03
N VAL A 47 8.03 -6.14 -6.97
CA VAL A 47 8.17 -5.27 -8.16
C VAL A 47 6.90 -5.27 -9.02
N SER A 48 6.39 -6.44 -9.41
CA SER A 48 5.17 -6.53 -10.23
C SER A 48 3.98 -5.92 -9.51
N ALA A 49 3.80 -6.23 -8.23
CA ALA A 49 2.76 -5.62 -7.40
C ALA A 49 2.91 -4.10 -7.25
N GLY A 50 4.15 -3.59 -7.30
CA GLY A 50 4.51 -2.18 -7.32
C GLY A 50 4.01 -1.47 -8.59
N ILE A 51 4.09 -2.14 -9.74
CA ILE A 51 3.57 -1.60 -10.99
C ILE A 51 2.04 -1.52 -10.93
N ASP A 52 1.37 -2.60 -10.53
CA ASP A 52 -0.09 -2.63 -10.47
C ASP A 52 -0.65 -1.60 -9.48
N VAL A 53 -0.03 -1.48 -8.30
CA VAL A 53 -0.50 -0.53 -7.27
C VAL A 53 -0.31 0.92 -7.71
N THR A 54 0.75 1.21 -8.48
CA THR A 54 0.98 2.55 -9.04
C THR A 54 -0.10 2.87 -10.07
N LEU A 55 -0.44 1.92 -10.95
CA LEU A 55 -1.53 2.10 -11.92
C LEU A 55 -2.88 2.30 -11.22
N ALA A 56 -3.16 1.52 -10.17
CA ALA A 56 -4.37 1.67 -9.37
C ALA A 56 -4.43 3.02 -8.64
N TRP A 57 -3.30 3.50 -8.13
CA TRP A 57 -3.19 4.82 -7.50
C TRP A 57 -3.45 5.95 -8.51
N VAL A 58 -2.83 5.89 -9.70
CA VAL A 58 -3.11 6.84 -10.79
C VAL A 58 -4.60 6.80 -11.16
N ALA A 59 -5.19 5.62 -11.35
CA ALA A 59 -6.62 5.51 -11.62
C ALA A 59 -7.49 6.14 -10.50
N SER A 60 -7.09 5.99 -9.24
CA SER A 60 -7.82 6.58 -8.11
C SER A 60 -7.81 8.11 -8.11
N LEU A 61 -6.73 8.73 -8.59
CA LEU A 61 -6.60 10.19 -8.69
C LEU A 61 -7.44 10.78 -9.84
N TRP A 62 -7.54 10.07 -10.97
CA TRP A 62 -8.18 10.57 -12.18
C TRP A 62 -9.65 10.15 -12.32
N GLY A 63 -10.16 9.26 -11.46
CA GLY A 63 -11.41 8.53 -11.70
C GLY A 63 -12.57 8.70 -10.71
N TYR A 64 -12.39 9.41 -9.58
CA TYR A 64 -13.50 10.08 -8.87
C TYR A 64 -13.71 11.52 -9.37
N ALA A 65 -12.74 12.08 -10.11
CA ALA A 65 -12.79 13.44 -10.63
C ALA A 65 -13.70 13.61 -11.88
N THR A 66 -14.10 12.51 -12.53
CA THR A 66 -14.89 12.54 -13.79
C THR A 66 -16.38 12.18 -13.60
N VAL A 67 -16.82 11.76 -12.41
CA VAL A 67 -18.18 11.21 -12.19
C VAL A 67 -19.22 12.27 -11.74
N ARG A 68 -19.05 13.56 -12.05
CA ARG A 68 -20.05 14.61 -11.70
C ARG A 68 -20.37 15.65 -12.79
N THR A 69 -20.17 15.34 -14.07
CA THR A 69 -20.57 16.28 -15.15
C THR A 69 -21.45 15.64 -16.23
N VAL A 70 -21.98 14.44 -15.97
CA VAL A 70 -23.03 13.85 -16.82
C VAL A 70 -24.05 13.17 -15.92
N SER A 71 -24.99 13.98 -15.43
CA SER A 71 -26.26 13.57 -14.85
C SER A 71 -27.26 14.69 -15.12
#